data_AF-A0AAJ2TM82-F1
#
_entry.id   AF-A0AAJ2TM82-F1
#
_cell.length_a   1.000
_cell.length_b   1.000
_cell.length_c   1.000
_cell.angle_alpha   90.00
_cell.angle_beta   90.00
_cell.angle_gamma   90.00
#
_symmetry.space_group_name_H-M   'P 1'
#
loop_
_entity.id
_entity.type
_entity.pdbx_description
1 polymer ?
#
loop_
_entity_poly.entity_id
_entity_poly.type
_entity_poly.pdbx_seq_one_letter_code
_entity_poly.pdbx_strand_id
1 'polypeptide(L)'
;MPIEFRPDSNSAFDAPSAVRISYPRVLPATLSDGREVTEYQYTFRRDGERVASLGIFGTETLAIDENGRERIYTLDLSTSEVLKSIIDFKEEIGNPDEASAFIRAVAQGLVNVFSNQPSIFESIRYIAVARINSLLQLGIAMPADRIQLQNEEVVLGSLFVPQKQAEAG
;
A
#
# COMPACT_ATOMS: atom_id res chain seq x y z
N MET A 1 -20.35 -5.55 5.87
CA MET A 1 -19.56 -5.87 4.66
C MET A 1 -18.11 -5.65 5.02
N PRO A 2 -17.19 -6.52 4.55
CA PRO A 2 -15.77 -6.30 4.76
C PRO A 2 -15.34 -5.00 4.08
N ILE A 3 -14.38 -4.30 4.66
CA ILE A 3 -13.79 -3.13 4.03
C ILE A 3 -13.00 -3.54 2.77
N GLU A 4 -13.19 -2.81 1.68
CA GLU A 4 -12.56 -3.12 0.39
C GLU A 4 -12.32 -1.82 -0.40
N PHE A 5 -11.11 -1.29 -0.33
CA PHE A 5 -10.72 -0.10 -1.08
C PHE A 5 -10.46 -0.43 -2.55
N ARG A 6 -11.43 -0.17 -3.42
CA ARG A 6 -11.30 -0.40 -4.86
C ARG A 6 -10.70 0.82 -5.57
N PRO A 7 -9.95 0.62 -6.67
CA PRO A 7 -9.43 1.75 -7.44
C PRO A 7 -10.56 2.65 -7.94
N ASP A 8 -10.39 3.96 -7.78
CA ASP A 8 -11.29 5.01 -8.23
C ASP A 8 -10.47 6.19 -8.73
N SER A 9 -10.20 6.23 -10.04
CA SER A 9 -9.35 7.25 -10.67
C SER A 9 -7.95 7.31 -10.00
N ASN A 10 -7.55 8.45 -9.43
CA ASN A 10 -6.29 8.59 -8.65
C ASN A 10 -6.55 8.43 -7.15
N SER A 11 -7.39 7.48 -6.77
CA SER A 11 -7.76 7.22 -5.39
C SER A 11 -8.18 5.77 -5.22
N ALA A 12 -8.42 5.36 -3.98
CA ALA A 12 -9.08 4.10 -3.69
C ALA A 12 -10.26 4.35 -2.75
N PHE A 13 -11.41 3.75 -3.04
CA PHE A 13 -12.67 4.03 -2.36
C PHE A 13 -13.31 2.76 -1.84
N ASP A 14 -13.73 2.80 -0.58
CA ASP A 14 -14.57 1.78 0.03
C ASP A 14 -16.01 2.31 0.17
N ALA A 15 -16.94 1.71 -0.56
CA ALA A 15 -18.32 2.18 -0.59
C ALA A 15 -19.08 2.01 0.74
N PRO A 16 -18.98 0.88 1.47
CA PRO A 16 -19.63 0.70 2.76
C PRO A 16 -19.25 1.72 3.83
N SER A 17 -17.97 2.07 3.95
CA SER A 17 -17.49 3.06 4.94
C SER A 17 -17.48 4.50 4.42
N ALA A 18 -17.73 4.68 3.12
CA ALA A 18 -17.58 5.93 2.37
C ALA A 18 -16.18 6.57 2.49
N VAL A 19 -15.16 5.79 2.86
CA VAL A 19 -13.79 6.30 3.00
C VAL A 19 -13.05 6.24 1.66
N ARG A 20 -12.33 7.32 1.38
CA ARG A 20 -11.44 7.46 0.23
C ARG A 20 -9.99 7.67 0.66
N ILE A 21 -9.10 6.85 0.12
CA ILE A 21 -7.65 7.04 0.18
C ILE A 21 -7.25 7.88 -1.03
N SER A 22 -6.75 9.08 -0.79
CA SER A 22 -6.31 9.99 -1.86
C SER A 22 -4.94 9.60 -2.40
N TYR A 23 -4.63 9.97 -3.65
CA TYR A 23 -3.28 9.90 -4.18
C TYR A 23 -2.28 10.55 -3.22
N PRO A 24 -1.15 9.90 -2.88
CA PRO A 24 -0.25 10.40 -1.87
C PRO A 24 0.59 11.56 -2.41
N ARG A 25 1.05 12.42 -1.51
CA ARG A 25 2.23 13.24 -1.79
C ARG A 25 3.46 12.34 -1.69
N VAL A 26 4.35 12.42 -2.68
CA VAL A 26 5.54 11.57 -2.79
C VAL A 26 6.78 12.46 -2.67
N LEU A 27 7.66 12.17 -1.71
CA LEU A 27 8.83 12.98 -1.39
C LEU A 27 10.09 12.12 -1.25
N PRO A 28 11.28 12.62 -1.61
CA PRO A 28 12.53 11.98 -1.23
C PRO A 28 12.72 12.07 0.28
N ALA A 29 13.29 11.02 0.88
CA ALA A 29 13.64 10.95 2.30
C ALA A 29 14.93 10.16 2.52
N THR A 30 15.50 10.30 3.71
CA THR A 30 16.71 9.57 4.12
C THR A 30 16.45 8.95 5.48
N LEU A 31 16.69 7.65 5.60
CA LEU A 31 16.58 6.94 6.87
C LEU A 31 17.73 7.32 7.80
N SER A 32 17.59 6.99 9.09
CA SER A 32 18.62 7.25 10.10
C SER A 32 19.96 6.54 9.83
N ASP A 33 19.93 5.45 9.07
CA ASP A 33 21.11 4.71 8.62
C ASP A 33 21.72 5.26 7.31
N GLY A 34 21.19 6.37 6.79
CA GLY A 34 21.69 7.05 5.59
C GLY A 34 21.15 6.51 4.28
N ARG A 35 20.31 5.46 4.28
CA ARG A 35 19.68 4.97 3.04
C ARG A 35 18.67 5.97 2.50
N GLU A 36 18.74 6.22 1.20
CA GLU A 36 17.74 7.00 0.47
C GLU A 36 16.49 6.16 0.23
N VAL A 37 15.34 6.76 0.53
CA VAL A 37 14.01 6.15 0.39
C VAL A 37 13.02 7.20 -0.13
N THR A 38 11.81 6.75 -0.45
CA THR A 38 10.69 7.61 -0.80
C THR A 38 9.68 7.62 0.34
N GLU A 39 9.24 8.79 0.77
CA GLU A 39 8.11 8.94 1.69
C GLU A 39 6.82 9.16 0.92
N TYR A 40 5.80 8.37 1.24
CA TYR A 40 4.45 8.45 0.73
C TYR A 40 3.52 8.94 1.83
N GLN A 41 2.93 10.12 1.62
CA GLN A 41 2.03 10.76 2.57
C GLN A 41 0.58 10.65 2.10
N TYR A 42 -0.15 9.71 2.69
CA TYR A 42 -1.54 9.41 2.39
C TYR A 42 -2.51 10.18 3.28
N THR A 43 -3.68 10.49 2.71
CA THR A 43 -4.82 11.05 3.44
C THR A 43 -6.08 10.23 3.18
N PHE A 44 -6.80 9.94 4.25
CA PHE A 44 -8.05 9.19 4.25
C PHE A 44 -9.18 10.18 4.53
N ARG A 45 -10.21 10.20 3.70
CA ARG A 45 -11.34 11.14 3.82
C ARG A 45 -12.68 10.43 3.81
N ARG A 46 -13.61 10.91 4.63
CA ARG A 46 -15.03 10.56 4.62
C ARG A 46 -15.82 11.86 4.50
N ASP A 47 -16.72 11.95 3.52
CA ASP A 47 -17.52 13.15 3.25
C ASP A 47 -16.71 14.46 3.10
N GLY A 48 -15.49 14.35 2.57
CA GLY A 48 -14.56 15.47 2.38
C GLY A 48 -13.67 15.78 3.58
N GLU A 49 -14.04 15.33 4.78
CA GLU A 49 -13.27 15.51 6.01
C GLU A 49 -12.16 14.47 6.16
N ARG A 50 -11.03 14.87 6.72
CA ARG A 50 -9.90 13.97 6.97
C ARG A 50 -10.18 13.13 8.21
N VAL A 51 -10.22 11.81 8.04
CA VAL A 51 -10.40 10.84 9.13
C VAL A 51 -9.10 10.16 9.55
N ALA A 52 -8.10 10.09 8.67
CA ALA A 52 -6.76 9.59 9.01
C ALA A 52 -5.70 10.10 8.04
N SER A 53 -4.43 9.93 8.42
CA SER A 53 -3.26 10.16 7.57
C SER A 53 -2.17 9.17 7.89
N LEU A 54 -1.41 8.76 6.88
CA LEU A 54 -0.28 7.83 7.03
C LEU A 54 0.93 8.35 6.27
N GLY A 55 2.09 8.38 6.93
CA GLY A 55 3.40 8.53 6.29
C GLY A 55 4.06 7.16 6.22
N ILE A 56 4.44 6.72 5.03
CA ILE A 56 4.99 5.39 4.78
C ILE A 56 6.25 5.52 3.95
N PHE A 57 7.34 4.89 4.37
CA PHE A 57 8.55 4.82 3.56
C PHE A 57 8.46 3.68 2.56
N GLY A 58 9.08 3.89 1.42
CA GLY A 58 9.17 2.90 0.37
C GLY A 58 10.47 2.96 -0.40
N THR A 59 10.72 1.89 -1.16
CA THR A 59 11.91 1.73 -1.99
C THR A 59 11.50 1.50 -3.44
N GLU A 60 12.42 1.81 -4.34
CA GLU A 60 12.28 1.55 -5.77
C GLU A 60 13.36 0.57 -6.20
N THR A 61 13.01 -0.39 -7.04
CA THR A 61 13.98 -1.29 -7.68
C THR A 61 13.58 -1.53 -9.12
N LEU A 62 14.57 -1.55 -10.02
CA LEU A 62 14.36 -1.91 -11.41
C LEU A 62 14.79 -3.37 -11.62
N ALA A 63 13.83 -4.22 -11.96
CA ALA A 63 14.06 -5.59 -12.39
C ALA A 63 14.10 -5.65 -13.92
N ILE A 64 15.09 -6.36 -14.45
CA ILE A 64 15.27 -6.57 -15.89
C ILE A 64 15.43 -8.06 -16.11
N ASP A 65 14.50 -8.67 -16.84
CA ASP A 65 14.52 -10.09 -17.18
C ASP A 65 14.19 -10.31 -18.68
N GLU A 66 14.02 -11.57 -19.08
CA GLU A 66 13.66 -11.95 -20.46
C GLU A 66 12.27 -11.42 -20.88
N ASN A 67 11.40 -11.11 -19.93
CA ASN A 67 10.04 -10.61 -20.14
C ASN A 67 9.97 -9.07 -20.23
N GLY A 68 11.07 -8.38 -19.96
CA GLY A 68 11.21 -6.94 -20.14
C GLY A 68 11.69 -6.21 -18.89
N ARG A 69 11.26 -4.96 -18.76
CA ARG A 69 11.58 -4.10 -17.60
C ARG A 69 10.35 -4.03 -16.69
N GLU A 70 10.56 -4.30 -15.41
CA GLU A 70 9.58 -4.11 -14.36
C GLU A 70 10.16 -3.20 -13.27
N ARG A 71 9.49 -2.09 -12.99
CA ARG A 71 9.82 -1.24 -11.85
C ARG A 71 8.96 -1.61 -10.66
N ILE A 72 9.61 -1.94 -9.56
CA ILE A 72 8.97 -2.38 -8.32
C ILE A 72 9.08 -1.27 -7.29
N TYR A 73 7.93 -0.75 -6.86
CA TYR A 73 7.80 0.15 -5.72
C TYR A 73 7.29 -0.63 -4.51
N THR A 74 8.06 -0.64 -3.43
CA THR A 74 7.69 -1.29 -2.18
C THR A 74 7.27 -0.24 -1.16
N LEU A 75 6.11 -0.41 -0.54
CA LEU A 75 5.66 0.36 0.63
C LEU A 75 5.88 -0.49 1.88
N ASP A 76 6.71 -0.01 2.82
CA ASP A 76 7.04 -0.73 4.04
C ASP A 76 6.17 -0.29 5.22
N LEU A 77 5.22 -1.14 5.60
CA LEU A 77 4.30 -0.92 6.72
C LEU A 77 4.87 -1.50 8.03
N SER A 78 6.12 -1.94 8.09
CA SER A 78 6.65 -2.71 9.22
C SER A 78 6.85 -1.91 10.51
N THR A 79 6.80 -0.58 10.47
CA THR A 79 6.97 0.24 11.67
C THR A 79 5.75 0.14 12.57
N SER A 80 5.98 0.09 13.89
CA SER A 80 4.89 -0.01 14.85
C SER A 80 3.97 1.20 14.78
N GLU A 81 4.50 2.39 14.47
CA GLU A 81 3.74 3.62 14.30
C GLU A 81 2.73 3.53 13.13
N VAL A 82 3.15 2.97 11.99
CA VAL A 82 2.27 2.81 10.82
C VAL A 82 1.18 1.79 11.11
N LEU A 83 1.53 0.63 11.66
CA LEU A 83 0.54 -0.42 11.99
C LEU A 83 -0.46 0.05 13.05
N LYS A 84 0.01 0.74 14.10
CA LYS A 84 -0.87 1.33 15.11
C LYS A 84 -1.80 2.38 14.51
N SER A 85 -1.28 3.26 13.64
CA SER A 85 -2.11 4.26 12.98
C SER A 85 -3.21 3.65 12.11
N ILE A 86 -2.95 2.48 11.48
CA ILE A 86 -3.98 1.73 10.74
C ILE A 86 -5.01 1.12 11.70
N ILE A 87 -4.60 0.61 12.85
CA ILE A 87 -5.50 0.09 13.89
C ILE A 87 -6.35 1.21 14.49
N ASP A 88 -5.76 2.35 14.82
CA ASP A 88 -6.47 3.52 15.34
C ASP A 88 -7.52 4.00 14.33
N PHE A 89 -7.17 4.02 13.03
CA PHE A 89 -8.11 4.31 11.95
C PHE A 89 -9.27 3.31 11.91
N LYS A 90 -9.01 2.01 12.11
CA LYS A 90 -10.05 0.96 12.18
C LYS A 90 -11.07 1.26 13.28
N GLU A 91 -10.58 1.61 14.46
CA GLU A 91 -11.39 1.93 15.63
C GLU A 91 -12.22 3.20 15.39
N GLU A 92 -11.59 4.24 14.84
CA GLU A 92 -12.23 5.51 14.49
C GLU A 92 -13.42 5.33 13.54
N ILE A 93 -13.30 4.43 12.55
CA ILE A 93 -14.40 4.16 11.62
C ILE A 93 -15.35 3.05 12.08
N GLY A 94 -15.14 2.51 13.29
CA GLY A 94 -15.96 1.45 13.87
C GLY A 94 -16.01 0.17 13.03
N ASN A 95 -14.93 -0.14 12.30
CA ASN A 95 -14.92 -1.32 11.43
C ASN A 95 -14.82 -2.61 12.27
N PRO A 96 -15.71 -3.61 12.05
CA PRO A 96 -15.78 -4.81 12.86
C PRO A 96 -14.87 -5.95 12.38
N ASP A 97 -14.16 -5.79 11.25
CA ASP A 97 -13.33 -6.85 10.69
C ASP A 97 -12.16 -7.19 11.63
N GLU A 98 -11.54 -8.34 11.44
CA GLU A 98 -10.31 -8.70 12.13
C GLU A 98 -9.18 -7.73 11.75
N ALA A 99 -8.29 -7.39 12.71
CA ALA A 99 -7.21 -6.43 12.47
C ALA A 99 -6.33 -6.82 11.27
N SER A 100 -6.05 -8.11 11.10
CA SER A 100 -5.27 -8.63 9.96
C SER A 100 -5.95 -8.42 8.61
N ALA A 101 -7.27 -8.65 8.54
CA ALA A 101 -8.06 -8.41 7.33
C ALA A 101 -8.14 -6.91 7.02
N PHE A 102 -8.32 -6.09 8.05
CA PHE A 102 -8.37 -4.64 7.91
C PHE A 102 -7.05 -4.05 7.40
N ILE A 103 -5.92 -4.48 7.98
CA ILE A 103 -4.58 -4.04 7.54
C ILE A 103 -4.33 -4.40 6.08
N ARG A 104 -4.73 -5.61 5.65
CA ARG A 104 -4.63 -6.02 4.23
C ARG A 104 -5.48 -5.15 3.32
N ALA A 105 -6.72 -4.87 3.70
CA ALA A 105 -7.59 -4.01 2.91
C ALA A 105 -7.04 -2.59 2.77
N VAL A 106 -6.50 -2.02 3.86
CA VAL A 106 -5.82 -0.71 3.81
C VAL A 106 -4.58 -0.79 2.93
N ALA A 107 -3.71 -1.78 3.13
CA ALA A 107 -2.51 -1.98 2.31
C ALA A 107 -2.82 -2.11 0.81
N GLN A 108 -3.87 -2.85 0.46
CA GLN A 108 -4.36 -2.96 -0.91
C GLN A 108 -4.90 -1.61 -1.43
N GLY A 109 -5.63 -0.87 -0.60
CA GLY A 109 -6.11 0.47 -0.91
C GLY A 109 -4.98 1.47 -1.19
N LEU A 110 -3.90 1.43 -0.41
CA LEU A 110 -2.72 2.29 -0.57
C LEU A 110 -2.04 2.10 -1.91
N VAL A 111 -1.97 0.86 -2.43
CA VAL A 111 -1.41 0.59 -3.76
C VAL A 111 -2.43 0.85 -4.88
N ASN A 112 -3.72 0.61 -4.64
CA ASN A 112 -4.78 0.82 -5.62
C ASN A 112 -4.91 2.27 -6.11
N VAL A 113 -4.47 3.26 -5.32
CA VAL A 113 -4.44 4.68 -5.75
C VAL A 113 -3.61 4.91 -7.02
N PHE A 114 -2.68 4.00 -7.34
CA PHE A 114 -1.78 4.08 -8.49
C PHE A 114 -2.30 3.36 -9.74
N SER A 115 -3.50 2.78 -9.72
CA SER A 115 -4.01 1.92 -10.80
C SER A 115 -4.04 2.58 -12.17
N ASN A 116 -4.18 3.90 -12.21
CA ASN A 116 -4.29 4.68 -13.44
C ASN A 116 -2.98 5.39 -13.84
N GLN A 117 -1.86 5.08 -13.17
CA GLN A 117 -0.56 5.63 -13.53
C GLN A 117 -0.14 5.13 -14.91
N PRO A 118 0.02 6.01 -15.92
CA PRO A 118 0.50 5.58 -17.22
C PRO A 118 1.98 5.23 -17.12
N SER A 119 2.37 4.08 -17.68
CA SER A 119 3.78 3.77 -17.93
C SER A 119 3.97 3.37 -19.39
N ILE A 120 4.87 4.05 -20.09
CA ILE A 120 5.20 3.77 -21.50
C ILE A 120 6.51 3.00 -21.65
N PHE A 121 7.38 3.02 -20.63
CA PHE A 121 8.74 2.47 -20.72
C PHE A 121 8.88 1.06 -20.16
N GLU A 122 8.03 0.70 -19.19
CA GLU A 122 8.16 -0.52 -18.40
C GLU A 122 6.83 -0.87 -17.72
N SER A 123 6.68 -2.11 -17.29
CA SER A 123 5.61 -2.46 -16.36
C SER A 123 5.95 -1.95 -14.96
N ILE A 124 4.93 -1.68 -14.14
CA ILE A 124 5.12 -1.22 -12.77
C ILE A 124 4.41 -2.15 -11.80
N ARG A 125 5.07 -2.51 -10.71
CA ARG A 125 4.50 -3.27 -9.61
C ARG A 125 4.60 -2.47 -8.32
N TYR A 126 3.46 -2.21 -7.69
CA TYR A 126 3.41 -1.66 -6.34
C TYR A 126 3.13 -2.80 -5.36
N ILE A 127 3.92 -2.89 -4.29
CA ILE A 127 3.79 -3.94 -3.28
C ILE A 127 3.79 -3.28 -1.91
N ALA A 128 2.74 -3.50 -1.13
CA ALA A 128 2.73 -3.15 0.29
C ALA A 128 3.14 -4.38 1.10
N VAL A 129 4.16 -4.23 1.94
CA VAL A 129 4.73 -5.30 2.76
C VAL A 129 4.73 -4.94 4.23
N ALA A 130 4.81 -5.94 5.08
CA ALA A 130 5.20 -5.77 6.48
C ALA A 130 6.02 -6.98 6.95
N ARG A 131 6.90 -6.78 7.92
CA ARG A 131 7.62 -7.85 8.60
C ARG A 131 6.68 -8.65 9.50
N ILE A 132 6.81 -9.97 9.45
CA ILE A 132 6.03 -10.90 10.29
C ILE A 132 6.17 -10.54 11.77
N ASN A 133 7.40 -10.29 12.23
CA ASN A 133 7.68 -9.99 13.63
C ASN A 133 6.97 -8.71 14.11
N SER A 134 6.88 -7.68 13.25
CA SER A 134 6.16 -6.45 13.58
C SER A 134 4.66 -6.68 13.78
N LEU A 135 4.05 -7.55 12.96
CA LEU A 135 2.63 -7.89 13.08
C LEU A 135 2.37 -8.74 14.34
N LEU A 136 3.24 -9.72 14.62
CA LEU A 136 3.14 -10.57 15.81
C LEU A 136 3.30 -9.77 17.11
N GLN A 137 4.19 -8.78 17.15
CA GLN A 137 4.38 -7.90 18.31
C GLN A 137 3.10 -7.11 18.67
N LEU A 138 2.22 -6.86 17.71
CA LEU A 138 0.93 -6.22 17.91
C LEU A 138 -0.22 -7.23 18.10
N GLY A 139 0.09 -8.52 18.24
CA GLY A 139 -0.92 -9.59 18.39
C GLY A 139 -1.74 -9.85 17.14
N ILE A 140 -1.30 -9.39 15.97
CA ILE A 140 -2.03 -9.57 14.71
C ILE A 140 -1.78 -10.97 14.17
N ALA A 141 -2.84 -11.77 14.06
CA ALA A 141 -2.75 -13.12 13.53
C ALA A 141 -2.39 -13.14 12.04
N MET A 142 -1.46 -14.01 11.66
CA MET A 142 -1.06 -14.19 10.26
C MET A 142 -2.00 -15.17 9.56
N PRO A 143 -2.52 -14.82 8.36
CA PRO A 143 -3.31 -15.77 7.59
C PRO A 143 -2.41 -16.87 7.01
N ALA A 144 -2.99 -18.05 6.83
CA ALA A 144 -2.27 -19.26 6.43
C ALA A 144 -1.77 -19.22 4.98
N ASP A 145 -2.43 -18.46 4.11
CA ASP A 145 -2.18 -18.32 2.68
C ASP A 145 -1.22 -17.17 2.32
N ARG A 146 -0.38 -16.74 3.28
CA ARG A 146 0.54 -15.62 3.08
C ARG A 146 1.57 -15.91 1.97
N ILE A 147 1.82 -14.90 1.15
CA ILE A 147 3.01 -14.85 0.28
C ILE A 147 4.14 -14.27 1.13
N GLN A 148 5.09 -15.12 1.50
CA GLN A 148 6.29 -14.74 2.25
C GLN A 148 7.45 -14.47 1.29
N LEU A 149 8.09 -13.32 1.44
CA LEU A 149 9.32 -12.97 0.73
C LEU A 149 10.54 -13.46 1.52
N GLN A 150 11.72 -13.46 0.88
CA GLN A 150 12.95 -14.05 1.44
C GLN A 150 13.40 -13.44 2.78
N ASN A 151 12.91 -12.25 3.16
CA ASN A 151 13.34 -11.48 4.33
C ASN A 151 12.32 -11.45 5.49
N GLU A 152 11.53 -12.51 5.67
CA GLU A 152 10.45 -12.55 6.70
C GLU A 152 9.38 -11.45 6.52
N GLU A 153 9.28 -10.92 5.31
CA GLU A 153 8.24 -9.98 4.91
C GLU A 153 7.05 -10.72 4.32
N VAL A 154 5.86 -10.19 4.56
CA VAL A 154 4.62 -10.68 3.96
C VAL A 154 4.03 -9.60 3.06
N VAL A 155 3.54 -10.03 1.91
CA VAL A 155 2.76 -9.15 1.03
C VAL A 155 1.37 -8.95 1.62
N LEU A 156 1.04 -7.69 1.88
CA LEU A 156 -0.25 -7.26 2.41
C LEU A 156 -1.18 -6.75 1.31
N GLY A 157 -0.62 -6.16 0.25
CA GLY A 157 -1.34 -5.70 -0.93
C GLY A 157 -0.41 -5.59 -2.13
N SER A 158 -0.97 -5.71 -3.34
CA SER A 158 -0.20 -5.57 -4.57
C SER A 158 -1.03 -5.03 -5.72
N LEU A 159 -0.40 -4.24 -6.58
CA LEU A 159 -0.98 -3.74 -7.82
C LEU A 159 0.03 -3.90 -8.94
N PHE A 160 -0.41 -4.48 -10.06
CA PHE A 160 0.36 -4.51 -11.30
C PHE A 160 -0.24 -3.54 -12.30
N VAL A 161 0.60 -2.68 -12.86
CA VAL A 161 0.25 -1.73 -13.90
C VAL A 161 1.01 -2.13 -15.17
N PRO A 162 0.31 -2.60 -16.21
CA PRO A 162 0.96 -3.03 -17.44
C PRO A 162 1.58 -1.83 -18.17
N GLN A 163 2.65 -2.08 -18.89
CA GLN A 163 3.19 -1.12 -19.84
C GLN A 163 2.13 -0.84 -20.92
N LYS A 164 1.82 0.45 -21.15
CA LYS A 164 0.99 0.84 -22.30
C LYS A 164 1.77 0.57 -23.57
N GLN A 165 1.27 -0.35 -24.39
CA GLN A 165 1.73 -0.45 -25.77
C GLN A 165 1.31 0.82 -26.50
N ALA A 166 2.23 1.45 -27.22
CA ALA A 166 1.87 2.53 -28.14
C ALA A 166 0.94 1.93 -29.20
N GLU A 167 -0.30 2.39 -29.29
CA GLU A 167 -1.15 2.09 -30.43
C GLU A 167 -0.44 2.67 -31.67
N ALA A 168 -0.01 1.79 -32.57
CA ALA A 168 0.51 2.20 -33.86
C ALA A 168 -0.64 2.81 -34.66
N GLY A 169 -0.65 4.14 -34.74
CA GLY A 169 -1.52 4.91 -35.64
C GLY A 169 -1.07 4.84 -37.09
#